data_AF-A0A522YQF1-F1
#
_entry.id   AF-A0A522YQF1-F1
#
_cell.length_a   1.000
_cell.length_b   1.000
_cell.length_c   1.000
_cell.angle_alpha   90.00
_cell.angle_beta   90.00
_cell.angle_gamma   90.00
#
_symmetry.space_group_name_H-M   'P 1'
#
loop_
_entity.id
_entity.type
_entity.pdbx_description
1 polymer ?
#
loop_
_entity_poly.entity_id
_entity_poly.type
_entity_poly.pdbx_seq_one_letter_code
_entity_poly.pdbx_strand_id
1 'polypeptide(L)'
;MPPGIATALLVSQVRNTVPFLFDETGGPPYADVLRAWAQRDEPEPPLNEFFKLCMSAHWATAGTFVPTDVDNAIRKKHWEQPESPQFLGEMADLVLESFGWDYAPYTARRITLPDDKLLATHEGTWFSVAAGAYAACKVPDPERAEKLLEAIASEVRREADALANLRKAEDALGFLKALPLVCHNLGDLDRVIDFWELPADDALRLRVYDATKPGAVEHDPLFAMAAEINTAHLAPENHRHLALRKAKGLRRKRDYLLPVGPFLDSWGVTIAQRVGGLDLPALGEVVSALLDGMEWEVSGEGYPRALAGILEAVPGGFNQLAKHIPGRDQRLLSTGALRQKISVPRARFEARWAKIARL
;
A
#
# COMPACT_ATOMS: atom_id res chain seq x y z
N MET A 1 -19.05 -14.39 -20.56
CA MET A 1 -17.70 -14.22 -19.96
C MET A 1 -17.46 -12.74 -19.75
N PRO A 2 -17.31 -12.25 -18.51
CA PRO A 2 -17.17 -10.82 -18.26
C PRO A 2 -15.79 -10.31 -18.76
N PRO A 3 -15.66 -9.00 -19.04
CA PRO A 3 -14.46 -8.36 -19.56
C PRO A 3 -13.39 -8.18 -18.46
N GLY A 4 -12.88 -9.30 -17.95
CA GLY A 4 -11.88 -9.40 -16.90
C GLY A 4 -10.59 -10.08 -17.36
N ILE A 5 -9.62 -10.18 -16.45
CA ILE A 5 -8.38 -10.93 -16.63
C ILE A 5 -8.65 -12.43 -16.55
N ALA A 6 -8.05 -13.23 -17.44
CA ALA A 6 -8.16 -14.69 -17.36
C ALA A 6 -7.57 -15.21 -16.04
N THR A 7 -8.19 -16.22 -15.44
CA THR A 7 -7.79 -16.75 -14.12
C THR A 7 -6.31 -17.17 -14.08
N ALA A 8 -5.85 -17.91 -15.09
CA ALA A 8 -4.45 -18.33 -15.21
C ALA A 8 -3.48 -17.14 -15.33
N LEU A 9 -3.90 -16.07 -16.03
CA LEU A 9 -3.09 -14.86 -16.17
C LEU A 9 -3.01 -14.10 -14.84
N LEU A 10 -4.10 -14.00 -14.08
CA LEU A 10 -4.11 -13.36 -12.77
C LEU A 10 -3.16 -14.07 -11.80
N VAL A 11 -3.24 -15.41 -11.71
CA VAL A 11 -2.34 -16.20 -10.86
C VAL A 11 -0.88 -16.03 -11.29
N SER A 12 -0.61 -16.00 -12.60
CA SER A 12 0.74 -15.74 -13.14
C SER A 12 1.26 -14.35 -12.75
N GLN A 13 0.41 -13.32 -12.78
CA GLN A 13 0.77 -11.98 -12.30
C GLN A 13 1.12 -11.98 -10.81
N VAL A 14 0.35 -12.69 -9.98
CA VAL A 14 0.66 -12.83 -8.54
C VAL A 14 1.99 -13.55 -8.34
N ARG A 15 2.24 -14.67 -9.04
CA ARG A 15 3.53 -15.40 -8.98
C ARG A 15 4.73 -14.53 -9.36
N ASN A 16 4.59 -13.67 -10.36
CA ASN A 16 5.65 -12.75 -10.77
C ASN A 16 5.88 -11.59 -9.76
N THR A 17 4.89 -11.30 -8.92
CA THR A 17 4.89 -10.14 -8.01
C THR A 17 5.32 -10.52 -6.60
N VAL A 18 4.75 -11.59 -6.06
CA VAL A 18 5.00 -12.13 -4.73
C VAL A 18 5.31 -13.64 -4.79
N PRO A 19 6.41 -14.04 -5.47
CA PRO A 19 6.74 -15.46 -5.65
C PRO A 19 6.85 -16.23 -4.33
N PHE A 20 7.38 -15.58 -3.28
CA PHE A 20 7.53 -16.16 -1.95
C PHE A 20 6.21 -16.61 -1.32
N LEU A 21 5.05 -16.08 -1.75
CA LEU A 21 3.74 -16.58 -1.31
C LEU A 21 3.57 -18.08 -1.61
N PHE A 22 4.08 -18.54 -2.74
CA PHE A 22 3.91 -19.90 -3.25
C PHE A 22 4.95 -20.89 -2.72
N ASP A 23 6.07 -20.39 -2.20
CA ASP A 23 7.15 -21.21 -1.63
C ASP A 23 6.94 -21.48 -0.14
N GLU A 24 6.12 -20.66 0.52
CA GLU A 24 5.83 -20.75 1.96
C GLU A 24 4.58 -21.61 2.25
N THR A 25 4.56 -22.25 3.41
CA THR A 25 3.39 -22.98 3.93
C THR A 25 2.66 -22.14 4.99
N GLY A 26 1.32 -22.21 5.00
CA GLY A 26 0.48 -21.43 5.90
C GLY A 26 0.40 -19.93 5.54
N GLY A 27 -0.21 -19.14 6.40
CA GLY A 27 -0.43 -17.71 6.18
C GLY A 27 -1.91 -17.33 6.22
N PRO A 28 -2.26 -16.13 5.76
CA PRO A 28 -3.64 -15.65 5.80
C PRO A 28 -4.52 -16.36 4.76
N PRO A 29 -5.86 -16.36 4.93
CA PRO A 29 -6.78 -17.16 4.11
C PRO A 29 -6.66 -16.92 2.60
N TYR A 30 -6.36 -15.69 2.18
CA TYR A 30 -6.19 -15.36 0.78
C TYR A 30 -4.93 -15.97 0.13
N ALA A 31 -3.89 -16.28 0.91
CA ALA A 31 -2.72 -16.98 0.39
C ALA A 31 -3.08 -18.42 0.00
N ASP A 32 -3.93 -19.08 0.78
CA ASP A 32 -4.39 -20.44 0.48
C ASP A 32 -5.29 -20.48 -0.75
N VAL A 33 -6.16 -19.48 -0.94
CA VAL A 33 -6.92 -19.31 -2.19
C VAL A 33 -5.98 -19.24 -3.38
N LEU A 34 -4.97 -18.37 -3.31
CA LEU A 34 -4.01 -18.19 -4.40
C LEU A 34 -3.22 -19.46 -4.70
N ARG A 35 -2.75 -20.18 -3.67
CA ARG A 35 -2.03 -21.46 -3.82
C ARG A 35 -2.92 -22.53 -4.42
N ALA A 36 -4.17 -22.66 -3.97
CA ALA A 36 -5.12 -23.63 -4.50
C ALA A 36 -5.37 -23.38 -6.00
N TRP A 37 -5.63 -22.13 -6.39
CA TRP A 37 -5.80 -21.74 -7.80
C TRP A 37 -4.53 -21.95 -8.63
N ALA A 38 -3.35 -21.83 -8.01
CA ALA A 38 -2.08 -22.09 -8.67
C ALA A 38 -1.83 -23.55 -9.06
N GLN A 39 -2.63 -24.49 -8.56
CA GLN A 39 -2.56 -25.92 -8.85
C GLN A 39 -3.71 -26.42 -9.72
N ARG A 40 -4.64 -25.52 -10.13
CA ARG A 40 -5.78 -25.89 -10.97
C ARG A 40 -5.43 -25.69 -12.45
N ASP A 41 -5.84 -26.66 -13.25
CA ASP A 41 -5.86 -26.57 -14.73
C ASP A 41 -7.29 -26.34 -15.27
N GLU A 42 -8.22 -25.98 -14.39
CA GLU A 42 -9.67 -25.95 -14.61
C GLU A 42 -10.17 -24.71 -15.39
N PRO A 43 -11.40 -24.78 -15.96
CA PRO A 43 -12.04 -23.64 -16.62
C PRO A 43 -12.31 -22.46 -15.68
N GLU A 44 -12.74 -21.32 -16.25
CA GLU A 44 -13.06 -20.10 -15.50
C GLU A 44 -14.16 -20.36 -14.44
N PRO A 45 -13.96 -19.94 -13.18
CA PRO A 45 -14.92 -20.16 -12.09
C PRO A 45 -16.20 -19.32 -12.25
N PRO A 46 -17.26 -19.66 -11.49
CA PRO A 46 -18.39 -18.76 -11.25
C PRO A 46 -17.93 -17.42 -10.65
N LEU A 47 -18.72 -16.36 -10.84
CA LEU A 47 -18.33 -14.99 -10.46
C LEU A 47 -17.94 -14.84 -8.98
N ASN A 48 -18.64 -15.48 -8.04
CA ASN A 48 -18.34 -15.37 -6.61
C ASN A 48 -16.95 -15.95 -6.26
N GLU A 49 -16.59 -17.10 -6.84
CA GLU A 49 -15.25 -17.69 -6.70
C GLU A 49 -14.17 -16.86 -7.41
N PHE A 50 -14.48 -16.33 -8.61
CA PHE A 50 -13.59 -15.43 -9.31
C PHE A 50 -13.34 -14.13 -8.51
N PHE A 51 -14.39 -13.55 -7.94
CA PHE A 51 -14.31 -12.37 -7.09
C PHE A 51 -13.43 -12.64 -5.86
N LYS A 52 -13.56 -13.82 -5.23
CA LYS A 52 -12.69 -14.24 -4.13
C LYS A 52 -11.22 -14.36 -4.55
N LEU A 53 -10.96 -14.88 -5.76
CA LEU A 53 -9.61 -14.92 -6.32
C LEU A 53 -9.07 -13.50 -6.56
N CYS A 54 -9.87 -12.58 -7.13
CA CYS A 54 -9.47 -11.19 -7.33
C CYS A 54 -9.18 -10.47 -6.01
N MET A 55 -10.05 -10.62 -5.01
CA MET A 55 -9.83 -10.09 -3.66
C MET A 55 -8.52 -10.61 -3.07
N SER A 56 -8.27 -11.91 -3.21
CA SER A 56 -7.06 -12.54 -2.69
C SER A 56 -5.79 -12.03 -3.38
N ALA A 57 -5.84 -11.90 -4.71
CA ALA A 57 -4.75 -11.34 -5.51
C ALA A 57 -4.48 -9.88 -5.17
N HIS A 58 -5.54 -9.08 -4.97
CA HIS A 58 -5.42 -7.68 -4.59
C HIS A 58 -4.78 -7.56 -3.19
N TRP A 59 -5.24 -8.32 -2.20
CA TRP A 59 -4.67 -8.32 -0.84
C TRP A 59 -3.18 -8.67 -0.83
N ALA A 60 -2.78 -9.67 -1.61
CA ALA A 60 -1.41 -10.13 -1.68
C ALA A 60 -0.47 -9.17 -2.43
N THR A 61 -0.99 -8.24 -3.24
CA THR A 61 -0.16 -7.46 -4.18
C THR A 61 -0.31 -5.94 -4.10
N ALA A 62 -1.38 -5.39 -3.50
CA ALA A 62 -1.65 -3.95 -3.45
C ALA A 62 -0.49 -3.12 -2.87
N GLY A 63 0.18 -3.64 -1.83
CA GLY A 63 1.32 -3.00 -1.16
C GLY A 63 2.69 -3.28 -1.80
N THR A 64 2.74 -3.83 -3.03
CA THR A 64 3.97 -4.31 -3.67
C THR A 64 4.39 -3.46 -4.88
N PHE A 65 5.53 -3.78 -5.50
CA PHE A 65 6.06 -3.01 -6.62
C PHE A 65 5.19 -3.11 -7.90
N VAL A 66 4.53 -4.25 -8.12
CA VAL A 66 3.76 -4.54 -9.34
C VAL A 66 2.39 -5.12 -8.96
N PRO A 67 1.48 -4.31 -8.40
CA PRO A 67 0.16 -4.80 -8.02
C PRO A 67 -0.60 -5.38 -9.22
N THR A 68 -1.51 -6.32 -8.97
CA THR A 68 -2.44 -6.84 -9.99
C THR A 68 -3.44 -5.77 -10.40
N ASP A 69 -3.97 -5.87 -11.62
CA ASP A 69 -4.94 -4.91 -12.18
C ASP A 69 -6.37 -5.44 -12.06
N VAL A 70 -6.80 -5.73 -10.83
CA VAL A 70 -8.15 -6.24 -10.53
C VAL A 70 -9.03 -5.20 -9.83
N ASP A 71 -8.45 -4.06 -9.44
CA ASP A 71 -9.07 -3.03 -8.60
C ASP A 71 -10.43 -2.58 -9.13
N ASN A 72 -10.50 -2.18 -10.39
CA ASN A 72 -11.75 -1.70 -10.99
C ASN A 72 -12.80 -2.83 -11.12
N ALA A 73 -12.34 -4.08 -11.22
CA ALA A 73 -13.23 -5.23 -11.32
C ALA A 73 -13.93 -5.47 -9.97
N ILE A 74 -13.15 -5.51 -8.88
CA ILE A 74 -13.66 -5.72 -7.52
C ILE A 74 -14.31 -4.49 -6.90
N ARG A 75 -14.02 -3.28 -7.39
CA ARG A 75 -14.66 -2.03 -6.90
C ARG A 75 -16.01 -1.75 -7.56
N LYS A 76 -16.25 -2.24 -8.80
CA LYS A 76 -17.48 -1.92 -9.55
C LYS A 76 -17.96 -3.02 -10.50
N LYS A 77 -17.14 -3.44 -11.46
CA LYS A 77 -17.63 -4.25 -12.60
C LYS A 77 -18.30 -5.57 -12.18
N HIS A 78 -17.77 -6.25 -11.16
CA HIS A 78 -18.35 -7.50 -10.67
C HIS A 78 -19.67 -7.30 -9.92
N TRP A 79 -19.89 -6.11 -9.37
CA TRP A 79 -21.12 -5.75 -8.66
C TRP A 79 -22.27 -5.37 -9.60
N GLU A 80 -21.96 -4.84 -10.79
CA GLU A 80 -22.98 -4.44 -11.77
C GLU A 80 -23.60 -5.63 -12.52
N GLN A 81 -22.97 -6.80 -12.44
CA GLN A 81 -23.37 -8.01 -13.16
C GLN A 81 -23.43 -9.23 -12.23
N PRO A 82 -24.16 -9.18 -11.10
CA PRO A 82 -24.26 -10.33 -10.22
C PRO A 82 -25.06 -11.43 -10.94
N GLU A 83 -24.56 -12.67 -10.92
CA GLU A 83 -25.27 -13.80 -11.52
C GLU A 83 -26.58 -14.12 -10.78
N SER A 84 -26.64 -13.80 -9.48
CA SER A 84 -27.83 -13.96 -8.64
C SER A 84 -27.77 -13.04 -7.40
N PRO A 85 -28.92 -12.77 -6.73
CA PRO A 85 -28.93 -12.10 -5.43
C PRO A 85 -28.12 -12.84 -4.35
N GLN A 86 -28.04 -14.17 -4.43
CA GLN A 86 -27.21 -14.96 -3.53
C GLN A 86 -25.73 -14.61 -3.68
N PHE A 87 -25.24 -14.50 -4.93
CA PHE A 87 -23.83 -14.16 -5.19
C PHE A 87 -23.49 -12.75 -4.72
N LEU A 88 -24.42 -11.80 -4.87
CA LEU A 88 -24.25 -10.45 -4.31
C LEU A 88 -24.04 -10.51 -2.80
N GLY A 89 -24.88 -11.27 -2.08
CA GLY A 89 -24.75 -11.46 -0.64
C GLY A 89 -23.43 -12.13 -0.24
N GLU A 90 -23.03 -13.21 -0.92
CA GLU A 90 -21.77 -13.92 -0.66
C GLU A 90 -20.54 -13.02 -0.90
N MET A 91 -20.56 -12.20 -1.96
CA MET A 91 -19.50 -11.24 -2.23
C MET A 91 -19.43 -10.14 -1.16
N ALA A 92 -20.57 -9.60 -0.72
CA ALA A 92 -20.62 -8.60 0.34
C ALA A 92 -20.14 -9.16 1.70
N ASP A 93 -20.54 -10.39 2.02
CA ASP A 93 -20.10 -11.09 3.23
C ASP A 93 -18.57 -11.33 3.20
N LEU A 94 -18.02 -11.70 2.04
CA LEU A 94 -16.57 -11.81 1.85
C LEU A 94 -15.83 -10.48 2.06
N VAL A 95 -16.40 -9.35 1.62
CA VAL A 95 -15.79 -8.03 1.81
C VAL A 95 -15.74 -7.67 3.29
N LEU A 96 -16.81 -7.94 4.05
CA LEU A 96 -16.83 -7.78 5.50
C LEU A 96 -15.80 -8.69 6.18
N GLU A 97 -15.71 -9.97 5.77
CA GLU A 97 -14.73 -10.93 6.28
C GLU A 97 -13.28 -10.47 6.00
N SER A 98 -13.02 -9.96 4.80
CA SER A 98 -11.66 -9.61 4.35
C SER A 98 -11.01 -8.50 5.17
N PHE A 99 -11.80 -7.70 5.88
CA PHE A 99 -11.29 -6.70 6.80
C PHE A 99 -10.43 -7.33 7.92
N GLY A 100 -10.74 -8.56 8.33
CA GLY A 100 -10.00 -9.31 9.33
C GLY A 100 -8.78 -10.08 8.77
N TRP A 101 -8.50 -10.01 7.47
CA TRP A 101 -7.36 -10.72 6.89
C TRP A 101 -6.03 -10.03 7.20
N ASP A 102 -5.11 -10.78 7.82
CA ASP A 102 -3.76 -10.29 8.11
C ASP A 102 -2.97 -10.01 6.83
N TYR A 103 -2.73 -8.74 6.55
CA TYR A 103 -1.94 -8.25 5.42
C TYR A 103 -0.45 -8.08 5.74
N ALA A 104 -0.04 -8.18 7.01
CA ALA A 104 1.32 -7.95 7.47
C ALA A 104 2.41 -8.69 6.66
N PRO A 105 2.19 -9.92 6.17
CA PRO A 105 3.24 -10.64 5.44
C PRO A 105 3.53 -10.08 4.04
N TYR A 106 2.64 -9.27 3.47
CA TYR A 106 2.71 -8.83 2.06
C TYR A 106 2.68 -7.31 1.88
N THR A 107 2.85 -6.54 2.97
CA THR A 107 3.06 -5.09 2.91
C THR A 107 4.07 -4.62 3.95
N ALA A 108 4.94 -3.71 3.52
CA ALA A 108 5.79 -2.93 4.41
C ALA A 108 5.25 -1.50 4.62
N ARG A 109 4.19 -1.11 3.89
CA ARG A 109 3.51 0.18 4.03
C ARG A 109 2.55 0.16 5.21
N ARG A 110 3.13 -0.01 6.40
CA ARG A 110 2.41 -0.11 7.67
C ARG A 110 3.23 0.45 8.82
N ILE A 111 2.53 0.77 9.90
CA ILE A 111 3.13 1.06 11.20
C ILE A 111 2.45 0.25 12.29
N THR A 112 3.19 -0.01 13.36
CA THR A 112 2.64 -0.50 14.63
C THR A 112 2.33 0.69 15.51
N LEU A 113 1.09 0.78 15.98
CA LEU A 113 0.62 1.80 16.90
C LEU A 113 1.07 1.50 18.34
N PRO A 114 1.01 2.47 19.26
CA PRO A 114 1.38 2.25 20.66
C PRO A 114 0.58 1.15 21.39
N ASP A 115 -0.59 0.77 20.86
CA ASP A 115 -1.45 -0.29 21.38
C ASP A 115 -1.27 -1.63 20.64
N ASP A 116 -0.15 -1.81 19.94
CA ASP A 116 0.23 -2.97 19.12
C ASP A 116 -0.67 -3.27 17.91
N LYS A 117 -1.64 -2.41 17.61
CA LYS A 117 -2.44 -2.51 16.38
C LYS A 117 -1.65 -2.03 15.15
N LEU A 118 -2.09 -2.47 13.98
CA LEU A 118 -1.51 -2.06 12.70
C LEU A 118 -2.38 -1.00 12.04
N LEU A 119 -1.70 -0.05 11.38
CA LEU A 119 -2.28 0.85 10.39
C LEU A 119 -1.48 0.68 9.09
N ALA A 120 -2.15 0.50 7.96
CA ALA A 120 -1.51 0.29 6.66
C ALA A 120 -2.25 1.03 5.54
N THR A 121 -1.78 0.85 4.30
CA THR A 121 -2.54 1.24 3.10
C THR A 121 -3.62 0.22 2.72
N HIS A 122 -3.64 -0.94 3.39
CA HIS A 122 -4.57 -2.02 3.08
C HIS A 122 -6.00 -1.68 3.46
N GLU A 123 -6.19 -0.84 4.47
CA GLU A 123 -7.48 -0.26 4.83
C GLU A 123 -8.08 0.56 3.67
N GLY A 124 -7.28 1.32 2.90
CA GLY A 124 -7.74 2.01 1.68
C GLY A 124 -8.20 1.07 0.57
N THR A 125 -7.43 0.00 0.38
CA THR A 125 -7.82 -1.12 -0.49
C THR A 125 -9.16 -1.72 -0.05
N TRP A 126 -9.34 -1.95 1.24
CA TRP A 126 -10.60 -2.47 1.80
C TRP A 126 -11.76 -1.48 1.61
N PHE A 127 -11.58 -0.22 2.01
CA PHE A 127 -12.56 0.85 1.86
C PHE A 127 -13.09 0.94 0.43
N SER A 128 -12.18 0.87 -0.54
CA SER A 128 -12.55 0.91 -1.94
C SER A 128 -13.50 -0.23 -2.34
N VAL A 129 -13.30 -1.44 -1.82
CA VAL A 129 -14.18 -2.57 -2.14
C VAL A 129 -15.46 -2.50 -1.31
N ALA A 130 -15.36 -2.13 -0.03
CA ALA A 130 -16.50 -1.99 0.87
C ALA A 130 -17.49 -0.91 0.41
N ALA A 131 -17.01 0.24 -0.08
CA ALA A 131 -17.86 1.27 -0.66
C ALA A 131 -18.59 0.79 -1.93
N GLY A 132 -17.91 -0.01 -2.77
CA GLY A 132 -18.52 -0.64 -3.93
C GLY A 132 -19.58 -1.68 -3.55
N ALA A 133 -19.30 -2.51 -2.55
CA ALA A 133 -20.25 -3.46 -1.99
C ALA A 133 -21.48 -2.74 -1.41
N TYR A 134 -21.29 -1.64 -0.66
CA TYR A 134 -22.38 -0.83 -0.12
C TYR A 134 -23.27 -0.30 -1.25
N ALA A 135 -22.66 0.31 -2.27
CA ALA A 135 -23.39 0.89 -3.39
C ALA A 135 -24.23 -0.16 -4.14
N ALA A 136 -23.69 -1.38 -4.28
CA ALA A 136 -24.37 -2.51 -4.90
C ALA A 136 -25.51 -3.09 -4.04
N CYS A 137 -25.35 -3.10 -2.72
CA CYS A 137 -26.31 -3.69 -1.78
C CYS A 137 -27.42 -2.72 -1.35
N LYS A 138 -27.23 -1.40 -1.38
CA LYS A 138 -28.13 -0.43 -0.71
C LYS A 138 -29.63 -0.53 -1.07
N VAL A 139 -29.96 -0.97 -2.29
CA VAL A 139 -31.35 -1.22 -2.73
C VAL A 139 -31.74 -2.71 -2.60
N PRO A 140 -30.99 -3.68 -3.18
CA PRO A 140 -31.42 -5.08 -3.17
C PRO A 140 -31.24 -5.77 -1.81
N ASP A 141 -30.36 -5.27 -0.95
CA ASP A 141 -30.06 -5.82 0.38
C ASP A 141 -29.67 -4.72 1.39
N PRO A 142 -30.65 -3.95 1.89
CA PRO A 142 -30.40 -2.85 2.81
C PRO A 142 -29.75 -3.27 4.14
N GLU A 143 -29.97 -4.51 4.59
CA GLU A 143 -29.39 -5.01 5.84
C GLU A 143 -27.87 -5.16 5.71
N ARG A 144 -27.38 -5.75 4.61
CA ARG A 144 -25.94 -5.83 4.34
C ARG A 144 -25.33 -4.47 4.05
N ALA A 145 -26.06 -3.60 3.36
CA ALA A 145 -25.59 -2.24 3.13
C ALA A 145 -25.36 -1.48 4.45
N GLU A 146 -26.26 -1.60 5.43
CA GLU A 146 -26.08 -0.97 6.75
C GLU A 146 -24.86 -1.53 7.49
N LYS A 147 -24.63 -2.86 7.42
CA LYS A 147 -23.43 -3.49 8.01
C LYS A 147 -22.14 -2.96 7.38
N LEU A 148 -22.13 -2.80 6.06
CA LEU A 148 -20.99 -2.23 5.32
C LEU A 148 -20.77 -0.76 5.69
N LEU A 149 -21.84 0.03 5.78
CA LEU A 149 -21.78 1.43 6.19
C LEU A 149 -21.16 1.59 7.58
N GLU A 150 -21.66 0.82 8.56
CA GLU A 150 -21.14 0.89 9.93
C GLU A 150 -19.70 0.40 10.03
N ALA A 151 -19.33 -0.66 9.29
CA ALA A 151 -17.94 -1.12 9.24
C ALA A 151 -17.01 -0.04 8.68
N ILE A 152 -17.40 0.63 7.59
CA ILE A 152 -16.63 1.73 6.99
C ILE A 152 -16.49 2.88 7.99
N ALA A 153 -17.61 3.33 8.58
CA ALA A 153 -17.59 4.41 9.56
C ALA A 153 -16.73 4.09 10.78
N SER A 154 -16.81 2.84 11.27
CA SER A 154 -15.98 2.37 12.39
C SER A 154 -14.50 2.39 12.07
N GLU A 155 -14.11 2.03 10.85
CA GLU A 155 -12.70 2.08 10.47
C GLU A 155 -12.20 3.52 10.28
N VAL A 156 -13.02 4.42 9.73
CA VAL A 156 -12.69 5.86 9.67
C VAL A 156 -12.42 6.40 11.09
N ARG A 157 -13.29 6.09 12.07
CA ARG A 157 -13.05 6.47 13.47
C ARG A 157 -11.77 5.85 14.04
N ARG A 158 -11.48 4.58 13.74
CA ARG A 158 -10.24 3.91 14.17
C ARG A 158 -8.99 4.63 13.65
N GLU A 159 -9.00 5.10 12.41
CA GLU A 159 -7.88 5.87 11.85
C GLU A 159 -7.69 7.23 12.53
N ALA A 160 -8.78 7.93 12.88
CA ALA A 160 -8.70 9.15 13.70
C ALA A 160 -8.09 8.87 15.08
N ASP A 161 -8.57 7.81 15.75
CA ASP A 161 -8.05 7.36 17.04
C ASP A 161 -6.56 6.98 16.96
N ALA A 162 -6.13 6.34 15.87
CA ALA A 162 -4.73 5.99 15.64
C ALA A 162 -3.85 7.25 15.60
N LEU A 163 -4.28 8.29 14.88
CA LEU A 163 -3.58 9.58 14.85
C LEU A 163 -3.56 10.23 16.23
N ALA A 164 -4.70 10.27 16.93
CA ALA A 164 -4.81 10.84 18.26
C ALA A 164 -3.89 10.14 19.28
N ASN A 165 -3.79 8.80 19.21
CA ASN A 165 -2.92 8.00 20.08
C ASN A 165 -1.44 8.30 19.84
N LEU A 166 -1.02 8.44 18.58
CA LEU A 166 0.35 8.81 18.23
C LEU A 166 0.70 10.22 18.73
N ARG A 167 -0.24 11.18 18.65
CA ARG A 167 -0.07 12.51 19.24
C ARG A 167 0.13 12.43 20.76
N LYS A 168 -0.77 11.69 21.44
CA LYS A 168 -0.73 11.53 22.89
C LYS A 168 0.56 10.87 23.37
N ALA A 169 1.12 9.96 22.57
CA ALA A 169 2.39 9.30 22.85
C ALA A 169 3.62 10.14 22.50
N GLU A 170 3.44 11.35 21.94
CA GLU A 170 4.52 12.21 21.43
C GLU A 170 5.42 11.49 20.39
N ASP A 171 4.90 10.49 19.68
CA ASP A 171 5.64 9.75 18.67
C ASP A 171 5.61 10.50 17.32
N ALA A 172 6.48 11.50 17.19
CA ALA A 172 6.55 12.34 16.00
C ALA A 172 6.84 11.55 14.70
N LEU A 173 7.67 10.50 14.76
CA LEU A 173 8.01 9.73 13.58
C LEU A 173 6.91 8.73 13.22
N GLY A 174 6.30 8.09 14.22
CA GLY A 174 5.11 7.25 14.02
C GLY A 174 3.96 8.06 13.44
N PHE A 175 3.70 9.26 13.98
CA PHE A 175 2.70 10.18 13.46
C PHE A 175 2.95 10.52 11.99
N LEU A 176 4.16 10.96 11.63
CA LEU A 176 4.50 11.28 10.23
C LEU A 176 4.38 10.08 9.28
N LYS A 177 4.68 8.87 9.75
CA LYS A 177 4.47 7.65 8.95
C LYS A 177 3.00 7.27 8.82
N ALA A 178 2.16 7.62 9.78
CA ALA A 178 0.72 7.37 9.74
C ALA A 178 -0.02 8.25 8.73
N LEU A 179 0.37 9.53 8.61
CA LEU A 179 -0.34 10.51 7.77
C LEU A 179 -0.54 10.06 6.31
N PRO A 180 0.49 9.59 5.57
CA PRO A 180 0.30 9.16 4.18
C PRO A 180 -0.56 7.90 4.09
N LEU A 181 -0.62 7.06 5.13
CA LEU A 181 -1.50 5.88 5.18
C LEU A 181 -2.95 6.33 5.27
N VAL A 182 -3.29 7.14 6.27
CA VAL A 182 -4.64 7.67 6.47
C VAL A 182 -5.11 8.48 5.26
N CYS A 183 -4.27 9.38 4.74
CA CYS A 183 -4.62 10.16 3.55
C CYS A 183 -4.85 9.29 2.32
N HIS A 184 -4.07 8.20 2.16
CA HIS A 184 -4.29 7.24 1.10
C HIS A 184 -5.62 6.51 1.27
N ASN A 185 -5.92 6.05 2.49
CA ASN A 185 -7.10 5.26 2.79
C ASN A 185 -8.39 6.04 2.57
N LEU A 186 -8.48 7.24 3.13
CA LEU A 186 -9.62 8.14 2.94
C LEU A 186 -9.76 8.58 1.48
N GLY A 187 -8.64 8.83 0.79
CA GLY A 187 -8.66 9.17 -0.64
C GLY A 187 -9.19 8.03 -1.52
N ASP A 188 -8.86 6.78 -1.20
CA ASP A 188 -9.38 5.61 -1.93
C ASP A 188 -10.87 5.39 -1.65
N LEU A 189 -11.34 5.65 -0.43
CA LEU A 189 -12.75 5.67 -0.05
C LEU A 189 -13.55 6.71 -0.86
N ASP A 190 -13.12 7.97 -0.83
CA ASP A 190 -13.76 9.08 -1.56
C ASP A 190 -13.79 8.80 -3.06
N ARG A 191 -12.69 8.28 -3.63
CA ARG A 191 -12.61 7.91 -5.04
C ARG A 191 -13.68 6.92 -5.46
N VAL A 192 -14.03 5.94 -4.61
CA VAL A 192 -15.05 4.95 -4.95
C VAL A 192 -16.46 5.49 -4.75
N ILE A 193 -16.69 6.33 -3.74
CA ILE A 193 -17.95 7.07 -3.57
C ILE A 193 -18.26 7.88 -4.84
N ASP A 194 -17.26 8.59 -5.36
CA ASP A 194 -17.36 9.34 -6.62
C ASP A 194 -17.52 8.40 -7.84
N PHE A 195 -16.80 7.28 -7.86
CA PHE A 195 -16.85 6.31 -8.98
C PHE A 195 -18.22 5.64 -9.14
N TRP A 196 -18.96 5.49 -8.04
CA TRP A 196 -20.34 5.02 -8.02
C TRP A 196 -21.37 6.15 -8.14
N GLU A 197 -20.92 7.40 -8.27
CA GLU A 197 -21.75 8.59 -8.43
C GLU A 197 -22.82 8.68 -7.33
N LEU A 198 -22.45 8.36 -6.08
CA LEU A 198 -23.39 8.36 -4.97
C LEU A 198 -23.96 9.78 -4.75
N PRO A 199 -25.30 9.92 -4.65
CA PRO A 199 -25.95 11.21 -4.42
C PRO A 199 -25.43 11.96 -3.20
N ALA A 200 -25.59 13.29 -3.19
CA ALA A 200 -25.16 14.15 -2.08
C ALA A 200 -25.82 13.80 -0.74
N ASP A 201 -27.04 13.27 -0.79
CA ASP A 201 -27.87 12.83 0.34
C ASP A 201 -27.73 11.33 0.65
N ASP A 202 -26.83 10.61 -0.02
CA ASP A 202 -26.57 9.20 0.27
C ASP A 202 -25.95 9.01 1.66
N ALA A 203 -26.42 8.01 2.42
CA ALA A 203 -26.01 7.80 3.80
C ALA A 203 -24.50 7.59 3.96
N LEU A 204 -23.85 6.87 3.03
CA LEU A 204 -22.38 6.71 3.06
C LEU A 204 -21.69 8.05 2.86
N ARG A 205 -22.18 8.86 1.92
CA ARG A 205 -21.58 10.16 1.62
C ARG A 205 -21.69 11.13 2.78
N LEU A 206 -22.88 11.26 3.37
CA LEU A 206 -23.11 12.07 4.57
C LEU A 206 -22.24 11.60 5.75
N ARG A 207 -21.94 10.29 5.82
CA ARG A 207 -21.20 9.74 6.94
C ARG A 207 -19.70 10.00 6.87
N VAL A 208 -19.06 9.71 5.73
CA VAL A 208 -17.59 9.63 5.65
C VAL A 208 -16.94 10.42 4.51
N TYR A 209 -17.70 10.92 3.53
CA TYR A 209 -17.11 11.52 2.34
C TYR A 209 -16.40 12.84 2.65
N ASP A 210 -15.15 12.96 2.21
CA ASP A 210 -14.28 14.10 2.50
C ASP A 210 -14.24 14.40 4.00
N ALA A 211 -13.91 13.37 4.80
CA ALA A 211 -13.78 13.45 6.26
C ALA A 211 -12.75 14.50 6.72
N THR A 212 -11.98 15.10 5.80
CA THR A 212 -11.12 16.26 6.08
C THR A 212 -11.91 17.55 6.30
N LYS A 213 -13.20 17.60 5.91
CA LYS A 213 -14.08 18.77 6.03
C LYS A 213 -15.24 18.51 7.00
N PRO A 214 -15.76 19.56 7.68
CA PRO A 214 -16.88 19.43 8.63
C PRO A 214 -18.23 18.94 8.08
N GLY A 215 -18.31 18.56 6.80
CA GLY A 215 -19.55 18.10 6.17
C GLY A 215 -19.89 16.64 6.46
N ALA A 216 -18.89 15.81 6.80
CA ALA A 216 -19.08 14.41 7.16
C ALA A 216 -19.35 14.24 8.66
N VAL A 217 -20.18 13.25 9.02
CA VAL A 217 -20.41 12.89 10.43
C VAL A 217 -19.12 12.43 11.12
N GLU A 218 -18.32 11.63 10.43
CA GLU A 218 -17.05 11.10 10.95
C GLU A 218 -15.88 12.06 10.67
N HIS A 219 -16.15 13.35 10.46
CA HIS A 219 -15.11 14.37 10.34
C HIS A 219 -14.26 14.44 11.61
N ASP A 220 -12.93 14.49 11.42
CA ASP A 220 -11.98 14.78 12.50
C ASP A 220 -10.98 15.88 12.06
N PRO A 221 -10.72 16.90 12.90
CA PRO A 221 -9.70 17.92 12.62
C PRO A 221 -8.29 17.36 12.36
N LEU A 222 -7.96 16.18 12.89
CA LEU A 222 -6.70 15.50 12.62
C LEU A 222 -6.60 15.04 11.17
N PHE A 223 -7.70 14.74 10.49
CA PHE A 223 -7.67 14.44 9.06
C PHE A 223 -7.33 15.68 8.23
N ALA A 224 -7.88 16.85 8.59
CA ALA A 224 -7.51 18.11 7.94
C ALA A 224 -6.01 18.41 8.11
N MET A 225 -5.49 18.23 9.32
CA MET A 225 -4.07 18.38 9.61
C MET A 225 -3.21 17.35 8.85
N ALA A 226 -3.64 16.09 8.82
CA ALA A 226 -2.96 15.02 8.10
C ALA A 226 -2.85 15.35 6.61
N ALA A 227 -3.95 15.82 6.00
CA ALA A 227 -3.98 16.26 4.61
C ALA A 227 -3.00 17.43 4.36
N GLU A 228 -3.01 18.47 5.22
CA GLU A 228 -2.09 19.61 5.09
C GLU A 228 -0.61 19.16 5.09
N ILE A 229 -0.22 18.38 6.09
CA ILE A 229 1.17 17.91 6.23
C ILE A 229 1.53 16.94 5.09
N ASN A 230 0.61 16.03 4.73
CA ASN A 230 0.86 15.06 3.68
C ASN A 230 1.07 15.76 2.33
N THR A 231 0.20 16.69 1.95
CA THR A 231 0.34 17.46 0.70
C THR A 231 1.62 18.30 0.70
N ALA A 232 1.97 18.93 1.82
CA ALA A 232 3.15 19.79 1.90
C ALA A 232 4.49 19.02 1.90
N HIS A 233 4.51 17.79 2.42
CA HIS A 233 5.77 17.10 2.75
C HIS A 233 5.87 15.62 2.36
N LEU A 234 4.79 14.83 2.45
CA LEU A 234 4.88 13.36 2.44
C LEU A 234 4.34 12.71 1.16
N ALA A 235 3.47 13.39 0.42
CA ALA A 235 2.91 12.87 -0.83
C ALA A 235 4.00 12.57 -1.89
N PRO A 236 5.02 13.43 -2.10
CA PRO A 236 6.13 13.12 -3.01
C PRO A 236 7.02 11.96 -2.52
N GLU A 237 6.90 11.53 -1.26
CA GLU A 237 7.72 10.44 -0.71
C GLU A 237 7.05 9.07 -0.89
N ASN A 238 5.74 9.05 -1.15
CA ASN A 238 4.90 7.85 -1.10
C ASN A 238 4.14 7.61 -2.42
N HIS A 239 4.68 8.14 -3.53
CA HIS A 239 4.18 7.93 -4.87
C HIS A 239 4.21 6.44 -5.29
N ARG A 240 3.77 6.11 -6.50
CA ARG A 240 3.65 4.71 -6.98
C ARG A 240 4.97 3.97 -7.21
N HIS A 241 6.13 4.61 -6.98
CA HIS A 241 7.49 4.11 -7.21
C HIS A 241 7.67 3.28 -8.48
N LEU A 242 7.11 3.74 -9.61
CA LEU A 242 7.09 3.00 -10.88
C LEU A 242 8.49 2.59 -11.36
N ALA A 243 9.52 3.39 -11.06
CA ALA A 243 10.90 3.08 -11.39
C ALA A 243 11.40 1.77 -10.73
N LEU A 244 10.98 1.49 -9.50
CA LEU A 244 11.38 0.29 -8.76
C LEU A 244 10.81 -1.02 -9.35
N ARG A 245 9.81 -0.93 -10.24
CA ARG A 245 9.28 -2.10 -10.97
C ARG A 245 10.34 -2.82 -11.79
N LYS A 246 11.36 -2.09 -12.26
CA LYS A 246 12.45 -2.63 -13.08
C LYS A 246 13.37 -3.57 -12.29
N ALA A 247 13.56 -3.31 -11.00
CA ALA A 247 14.46 -4.08 -10.13
C ALA A 247 13.78 -5.38 -9.65
N LYS A 248 13.86 -6.43 -10.48
CA LYS A 248 13.20 -7.72 -10.20
C LYS A 248 13.68 -8.38 -8.90
N GLY A 249 14.91 -8.09 -8.47
CA GLY A 249 15.47 -8.58 -7.21
C GLY A 249 14.61 -8.25 -5.99
N LEU A 250 13.91 -7.11 -6.00
CA LEU A 250 13.05 -6.66 -4.90
C LEU A 250 11.82 -7.56 -4.66
N ARG A 251 11.47 -8.42 -5.62
CA ARG A 251 10.32 -9.34 -5.51
C ARG A 251 10.67 -10.67 -4.85
N ARG A 252 11.95 -10.94 -4.60
CA ARG A 252 12.44 -12.25 -4.14
C ARG A 252 12.04 -12.56 -2.70
N LYS A 253 11.82 -11.55 -1.85
CA LYS A 253 11.53 -11.71 -0.42
C LYS A 253 10.57 -10.64 0.08
N ARG A 254 9.73 -10.99 1.06
CA ARG A 254 8.84 -10.06 1.75
C ARG A 254 9.58 -8.89 2.42
N ASP A 255 10.78 -9.14 2.95
CA ASP A 255 11.59 -8.14 3.65
C ASP A 255 12.09 -7.01 2.73
N TYR A 256 11.97 -7.18 1.42
CA TYR A 256 12.39 -6.19 0.43
C TYR A 256 11.25 -5.25 0.02
N LEU A 257 10.02 -5.47 0.50
CA LEU A 257 8.90 -4.58 0.27
C LEU A 257 9.22 -3.17 0.81
N LEU A 258 8.80 -2.15 0.05
CA LEU A 258 9.12 -0.77 0.37
C LEU A 258 8.24 -0.25 1.51
N PRO A 259 8.82 0.26 2.60
CA PRO A 259 8.05 0.87 3.68
C PRO A 259 7.63 2.30 3.35
N VAL A 260 6.94 2.94 4.29
CA VAL A 260 6.50 4.33 4.17
C VAL A 260 7.71 5.28 4.11
N GLY A 261 7.75 6.11 3.07
CA GLY A 261 8.76 7.15 2.90
C GLY A 261 8.51 8.34 3.85
N PRO A 262 9.55 9.14 4.16
CA PRO A 262 10.91 9.11 3.59
C PRO A 262 11.93 8.29 4.40
N PHE A 263 11.52 7.56 5.44
CA PHE A 263 12.42 6.93 6.41
C PHE A 263 12.99 5.59 5.92
N LEU A 264 13.71 5.61 4.79
CA LEU A 264 14.11 4.41 4.05
C LEU A 264 15.52 3.88 4.37
N ASP A 265 16.23 4.48 5.33
CA ASP A 265 17.57 4.03 5.76
C ASP A 265 17.61 2.53 6.09
N SER A 266 16.74 2.08 7.00
CA SER A 266 16.67 0.68 7.41
C SER A 266 16.35 -0.26 6.24
N TRP A 267 15.47 0.15 5.34
CA TRP A 267 15.14 -0.64 4.15
C TRP A 267 16.36 -0.76 3.22
N GLY A 268 17.06 0.35 2.99
CA GLY A 268 18.31 0.36 2.22
C GLY A 268 19.38 -0.56 2.81
N VAL A 269 19.51 -0.57 4.14
CA VAL A 269 20.37 -1.53 4.84
C VAL A 269 19.90 -2.95 4.56
N THR A 270 18.62 -3.28 4.84
CA THR A 270 18.03 -4.63 4.71
C THR A 270 18.30 -5.26 3.34
N ILE A 271 18.03 -4.53 2.25
CA ILE A 271 18.22 -5.08 0.90
C ILE A 271 19.70 -5.24 0.51
N ALA A 272 20.61 -4.55 1.19
CA ALA A 272 22.05 -4.56 0.92
C ALA A 272 22.85 -5.40 1.94
N GLN A 273 22.19 -6.01 2.94
CA GLN A 273 22.89 -6.80 3.95
C GLN A 273 23.67 -7.96 3.32
N ARG A 274 24.91 -8.14 3.79
CA ARG A 274 25.84 -9.17 3.28
C ARG A 274 25.24 -10.58 3.29
N VAL A 275 24.47 -10.90 4.33
CA VAL A 275 23.81 -12.20 4.48
C VAL A 275 22.32 -11.97 4.30
N GLY A 276 21.73 -12.67 3.33
CA GLY A 276 20.30 -12.62 3.10
C GLY A 276 19.80 -11.41 2.30
N GLY A 277 20.64 -10.41 1.99
CA GLY A 277 20.33 -9.31 1.07
C GLY A 277 20.50 -9.67 -0.42
N LEU A 278 20.44 -8.65 -1.28
CA LEU A 278 20.67 -8.77 -2.71
C LEU A 278 22.15 -8.92 -3.06
N ASP A 279 22.43 -9.66 -4.13
CA ASP A 279 23.76 -9.66 -4.75
C ASP A 279 24.08 -8.29 -5.38
N LEU A 280 25.37 -7.99 -5.58
CA LEU A 280 25.81 -6.67 -6.06
C LEU A 280 25.22 -6.29 -7.43
N PRO A 281 25.10 -7.20 -8.43
CA PRO A 281 24.40 -6.89 -9.68
C PRO A 281 22.93 -6.49 -9.46
N ALA A 282 22.16 -7.26 -8.69
CA ALA A 282 20.75 -6.94 -8.41
C ALA A 282 20.60 -5.66 -7.59
N LEU A 283 21.53 -5.40 -6.66
CA LEU A 283 21.58 -4.15 -5.91
C LEU A 283 21.91 -2.95 -6.81
N GLY A 284 22.76 -3.15 -7.83
CA GLY A 284 23.02 -2.16 -8.88
C GLY A 284 21.76 -1.78 -9.64
N GLU A 285 20.91 -2.76 -10.01
CA GLU A 285 19.60 -2.49 -10.64
C GLU A 285 18.68 -1.66 -9.72
N VAL A 286 18.67 -1.95 -8.41
CA VAL A 286 17.89 -1.17 -7.44
C VAL A 286 18.39 0.27 -7.36
N VAL A 287 19.70 0.47 -7.31
CA VAL A 287 20.32 1.80 -7.24
C VAL A 287 20.01 2.60 -8.49
N SER A 288 20.14 2.01 -9.68
CA SER A 288 19.73 2.67 -10.93
C SER A 288 18.25 3.00 -10.94
N ALA A 289 17.39 2.12 -10.43
CA ALA A 289 15.95 2.37 -10.34
C ALA A 289 15.60 3.50 -9.35
N LEU A 290 16.29 3.60 -8.21
CA LEU A 290 16.14 4.72 -7.28
C LEU A 290 16.54 6.04 -7.94
N LEU A 291 17.68 6.08 -8.63
CA LEU A 291 18.17 7.27 -9.33
C LEU A 291 17.23 7.68 -10.48
N ASP A 292 16.80 6.73 -11.32
CA ASP A 292 15.79 6.96 -12.36
C ASP A 292 14.52 7.59 -11.78
N GLY A 293 14.06 7.09 -10.62
CA GLY A 293 12.86 7.61 -9.97
C GLY A 293 13.04 9.02 -9.41
N MET A 294 14.26 9.43 -9.04
CA MET A 294 14.57 10.79 -8.60
C MET A 294 14.58 11.81 -9.73
N GLU A 295 14.84 11.40 -10.98
CA GLU A 295 14.90 12.31 -12.12
C GLU A 295 13.55 12.97 -12.44
N TRP A 296 12.47 12.37 -11.94
CA TRP A 296 11.11 12.89 -12.10
C TRP A 296 10.64 13.77 -10.92
N GLU A 297 11.31 13.70 -9.75
CA GLU A 297 10.93 14.43 -8.53
C GLU A 297 12.16 14.84 -7.71
N VAL A 298 12.70 16.03 -7.99
CA VAL A 298 13.95 16.56 -7.38
C VAL A 298 13.86 16.80 -5.86
N SER A 299 12.64 16.90 -5.31
CA SER A 299 12.43 17.23 -3.88
C SER A 299 12.47 16.05 -2.93
N GLY A 300 12.29 14.81 -3.40
CA GLY A 300 12.18 13.63 -2.52
C GLY A 300 13.42 13.39 -1.65
N GLU A 301 13.20 12.94 -0.42
CA GLU A 301 14.22 12.58 0.57
C GLU A 301 14.34 11.06 0.77
N GLY A 302 13.28 10.29 0.49
CA GLY A 302 13.19 8.86 0.72
C GLY A 302 14.23 8.05 -0.06
N TYR A 303 14.34 8.24 -1.37
CA TYR A 303 15.35 7.53 -2.16
C TYR A 303 16.79 7.86 -1.75
N PRO A 304 17.17 9.13 -1.47
CA PRO A 304 18.44 9.44 -0.81
C PRO A 304 18.65 8.69 0.51
N ARG A 305 17.62 8.52 1.34
CA ARG A 305 17.71 7.72 2.58
C ARG A 305 17.95 6.25 2.31
N ALA A 306 17.26 5.66 1.34
CA ALA A 306 17.52 4.30 0.91
C ALA A 306 18.96 4.12 0.42
N LEU A 307 19.46 5.03 -0.42
CA LEU A 307 20.84 5.01 -0.92
C LEU A 307 21.86 5.14 0.22
N ALA A 308 21.58 5.95 1.25
CA ALA A 308 22.43 6.05 2.43
C ALA A 308 22.55 4.68 3.15
N GLY A 309 21.42 4.03 3.41
CA GLY A 309 21.40 2.69 4.02
C GLY A 309 22.09 1.62 3.18
N ILE A 310 21.92 1.65 1.85
CA ILE A 310 22.61 0.73 0.93
C ILE A 310 24.13 0.92 1.04
N LEU A 311 24.62 2.16 0.96
CA LEU A 311 26.05 2.46 0.99
C LEU A 311 26.70 2.13 2.33
N GLU A 312 25.95 2.22 3.43
CA GLU A 312 26.39 1.81 4.76
C GLU A 312 26.55 0.27 4.85
N ALA A 313 25.62 -0.49 4.28
CA ALA A 313 25.60 -1.95 4.40
C ALA A 313 26.56 -2.67 3.43
N VAL A 314 26.88 -2.09 2.28
CA VAL A 314 27.77 -2.70 1.27
C VAL A 314 29.22 -2.71 1.76
N PRO A 315 29.89 -3.87 1.90
CA PRO A 315 31.32 -3.93 2.20
C PRO A 315 32.15 -3.22 1.13
N GLY A 316 33.01 -2.28 1.53
CA GLY A 316 33.76 -1.43 0.59
C GLY A 316 32.93 -0.27 -0.02
N GLY A 317 31.67 -0.13 0.41
CA GLY A 317 30.79 0.99 0.11
C GLY A 317 30.62 1.27 -1.37
N PHE A 318 30.62 2.57 -1.70
CA PHE A 318 30.46 3.05 -3.08
C PHE A 318 31.46 2.42 -4.07
N ASN A 319 32.71 2.17 -3.66
CA ASN A 319 33.74 1.65 -4.57
C ASN A 319 33.42 0.25 -5.09
N GLN A 320 32.73 -0.59 -4.31
CA GLN A 320 32.27 -1.89 -4.79
C GLN A 320 31.01 -1.75 -5.63
N LEU A 321 30.04 -0.98 -5.16
CA LEU A 321 28.77 -0.78 -5.85
C LEU A 321 28.95 -0.12 -7.23
N ALA A 322 29.88 0.82 -7.36
CA ALA A 322 30.19 1.53 -8.61
C ALA A 322 30.51 0.59 -9.79
N LYS A 323 31.05 -0.61 -9.51
CA LYS A 323 31.38 -1.62 -10.54
C LYS A 323 30.13 -2.27 -11.16
N HIS A 324 28.97 -2.10 -10.54
CA HIS A 324 27.71 -2.74 -10.92
C HIS A 324 26.63 -1.75 -11.35
N ILE A 325 26.96 -0.47 -11.49
CA ILE A 325 26.03 0.57 -11.94
C ILE A 325 26.61 1.36 -13.13
N PRO A 326 25.75 1.91 -14.02
CA PRO A 326 26.18 2.74 -15.14
C PRO A 326 27.06 3.93 -14.72
N GLY A 327 27.99 4.35 -15.59
CA GLY A 327 28.87 5.49 -15.30
C GLY A 327 28.14 6.82 -15.06
N ARG A 328 26.92 6.98 -15.61
CA ARG A 328 26.02 8.09 -15.27
C ARG A 328 25.69 8.10 -13.78
N ASP A 329 25.24 6.97 -13.25
CA ASP A 329 24.78 6.78 -11.88
C ASP A 329 25.93 6.94 -10.88
N GLN A 330 27.13 6.47 -11.26
CA GLN A 330 28.36 6.70 -10.48
C GLN A 330 28.64 8.20 -10.27
N ARG A 331 28.44 9.03 -11.31
CA ARG A 331 28.64 10.49 -11.21
C ARG A 331 27.60 11.14 -10.30
N LEU A 332 26.34 10.71 -10.38
CA LEU A 332 25.25 11.22 -9.54
C LEU A 332 25.49 10.91 -8.05
N LEU A 333 26.00 9.74 -7.73
CA LEU A 333 26.26 9.31 -6.35
C LEU A 333 27.53 9.92 -5.75
N SER A 334 28.50 10.31 -6.57
CA SER A 334 29.82 10.76 -6.08
C SER A 334 29.86 12.25 -5.74
N THR A 335 29.01 13.08 -6.34
CA THR A 335 29.09 14.55 -6.22
C THR A 335 27.73 15.24 -6.18
N GLY A 336 27.70 16.55 -5.89
CA GLY A 336 26.49 17.37 -6.00
C GLY A 336 25.46 17.22 -4.86
N ALA A 337 24.24 17.69 -5.12
CA ALA A 337 23.17 17.78 -4.12
C ALA A 337 22.73 16.41 -3.58
N LEU A 338 22.68 15.38 -4.43
CA LEU A 338 22.34 14.02 -4.00
C LEU A 338 23.35 13.50 -2.96
N ARG A 339 24.65 13.66 -3.22
CA ARG A 339 25.68 13.25 -2.27
C ARG A 339 25.53 13.97 -0.92
N GLN A 340 25.14 15.24 -0.92
CA GLN A 340 24.87 15.98 0.30
C GLN A 340 23.69 15.39 1.08
N LYS A 341 22.57 15.05 0.41
CA LYS A 341 21.41 14.40 1.05
C LYS A 341 21.77 13.04 1.65
N ILE A 342 22.49 12.20 0.90
CA ILE A 342 22.96 10.89 1.35
C ILE A 342 23.88 10.99 2.58
N SER A 343 24.70 12.04 2.65
CA SER A 343 25.68 12.20 3.74
C SER A 343 25.08 12.69 5.06
N VAL A 344 23.79 13.03 5.11
CA VAL A 344 23.13 13.43 6.35
C VAL A 344 22.98 12.20 7.26
N PRO A 345 23.51 12.21 8.51
CA PRO A 345 23.30 11.11 9.44
C PRO A 345 21.82 10.88 9.74
N ARG A 346 21.40 9.62 9.86
CA ARG A 346 20.01 9.23 10.09
C ARG A 346 19.37 9.97 11.26
N ALA A 347 20.01 9.99 12.42
CA ALA A 347 19.50 10.68 13.61
C ALA A 347 19.24 12.18 13.37
N ARG A 348 20.11 12.85 12.60
CA ARG A 348 19.94 14.27 12.25
C ARG A 348 18.79 14.46 11.25
N PHE A 349 18.64 13.54 10.31
CA PHE A 349 17.52 13.54 9.36
C PHE A 349 16.19 13.39 10.09
N GLU A 350 16.06 12.34 10.92
CA GLU A 350 14.85 12.05 11.69
C GLU A 350 14.51 13.19 12.66
N ALA A 351 15.49 13.76 13.38
CA ALA A 351 15.26 14.92 14.25
C ALA A 351 14.80 16.18 13.51
N ARG A 352 15.21 16.37 12.25
CA ARG A 352 14.70 17.47 11.40
C ARG A 352 13.25 17.22 11.00
N TRP A 353 12.92 15.98 10.61
CA TRP A 353 11.56 15.60 10.21
C TRP A 353 10.59 15.62 11.37
N ALA A 354 10.99 15.20 12.57
CA ALA A 354 10.13 15.25 13.76
C ALA A 354 9.54 16.64 14.03
N LYS A 355 10.24 17.71 13.65
CA LYS A 355 9.75 19.10 13.77
C LYS A 355 8.55 19.41 12.87
N ILE A 356 8.34 18.64 11.80
CA ILE A 356 7.20 18.77 10.88
C ILE A 356 5.91 18.22 11.51
N ALA A 357 6.02 17.26 12.44
CA ALA A 357 4.86 16.56 12.99
C ALA A 357 3.89 17.48 13.76
N ARG A 358 4.36 18.67 14.21
CA ARG A 358 3.57 19.65 14.98
C ARG A 358 2.80 19.01 16.15
N LEU A 359 3.43 18.02 16.79
CA LEU A 359 2.83 17.27 17.90
C LEU A 359 2.69 18.10 19.15
#